data_AF-A0A520C8B6-F1
#
_entry.id   AF-A0A520C8B6-F1
#
_cell.length_a   1.000
_cell.length_b   1.000
_cell.length_c   1.000
_cell.angle_alpha   90.00
_cell.angle_beta   90.00
_cell.angle_gamma   90.00
#
_symmetry.space_group_name_H-M   'P 1'
#
loop_
_entity.id
_entity.type
_entity.pdbx_description
1 polymer ?
#
loop_
_entity_poly.entity_id
_entity_poly.type
_entity_poly.pdbx_seq_one_letter_code
_entity_poly.pdbx_strand_id
1 'polypeptide(L)' 'MENLIAILKEKYVNQISEIHQSGTAEIDIQITENTQANRFVQNLQNHFVELADELTIVKINIIDANGNKVDSFASNQ' A
#
# COMPACT_ATOMS: atom_id res chain seq x y z
N MET A 1 0.68 -6.21 11.19
CA MET A 1 1.22 -5.11 10.36
C MET A 1 2.51 -5.54 9.65
N GLU A 2 3.54 -5.99 10.38
CA GLU A 2 4.82 -6.41 9.78
C GLU A 2 4.67 -7.47 8.68
N ASN A 3 3.81 -8.48 8.89
CA ASN A 3 3.55 -9.51 7.87
C ASN A 3 2.93 -8.93 6.58
N LEU A 4 1.96 -8.03 6.70
CA LEU A 4 1.35 -7.35 5.56
C LEU A 4 2.39 -6.53 4.80
N ILE A 5 3.26 -5.79 5.51
CA ILE A 5 4.34 -5.01 4.88
C ILE A 5 5.30 -5.92 4.11
N ALA A 6 5.67 -7.08 4.67
CA ALA A 6 6.52 -8.04 4.00
C ALA A 6 5.87 -8.58 2.71
N ILE A 7 4.61 -9.00 2.79
CA ILE A 7 3.83 -9.49 1.64
C ILE A 7 3.71 -8.41 0.54
N LEU A 8 3.44 -7.16 0.92
CA LEU A 8 3.34 -6.04 -0.02
C LEU A 8 4.67 -5.77 -0.71
N LYS A 9 5.78 -5.76 0.03
CA LYS A 9 7.12 -5.59 -0.54
C LYS A 9 7.49 -6.71 -1.51
N GLU A 10 7.09 -7.94 -1.22
CA GLU A 10 7.36 -9.09 -2.10
C GLU A 10 6.50 -9.02 -3.38
N LYS A 11 5.18 -8.85 -3.24
CA LYS A 11 4.25 -8.82 -4.39
C LYS A 11 4.50 -7.65 -5.34
N TYR A 12 4.94 -6.51 -4.81
CA TYR A 12 5.11 -5.27 -5.56
C TYR A 12 6.56 -4.77 -5.57
N VAL A 13 7.54 -5.68 -5.52
CA VAL A 13 8.98 -5.37 -5.38
C VAL A 13 9.52 -4.36 -6.41
N ASN A 14 8.95 -4.31 -7.61
CA ASN A 14 9.37 -3.38 -8.67
C ASN A 14 8.57 -2.07 -8.69
N GLN A 15 7.50 -1.97 -7.89
CA GLN A 15 6.56 -0.86 -7.90
C GLN A 15 6.62 -0.03 -6.61
N ILE A 16 7.04 -0.64 -5.50
CA ILE A 16 7.18 0.00 -4.20
C ILE A 16 8.66 0.30 -3.95
N SER A 17 8.99 1.55 -3.65
CA SER A 17 10.33 1.92 -3.17
C SER A 17 10.45 1.73 -1.66
N GLU A 18 9.41 2.12 -0.91
CA GLU A 18 9.41 2.07 0.54
C GLU A 18 7.99 1.88 1.10
N ILE A 19 7.91 1.25 2.28
CA ILE A 19 6.69 1.22 3.08
C ILE A 19 7.04 1.64 4.50
N HIS A 20 6.37 2.65 5.01
CA HIS A 20 6.53 3.15 6.36
C HIS A 20 5.21 3.03 7.14
N GLN A 21 5.27 2.68 8.42
CA GLN A 21 4.09 2.68 9.28
C GLN A 21 3.91 4.07 9.89
N SER A 22 2.95 4.83 9.38
CA SER A 22 2.63 6.19 9.83
C SER A 22 1.67 6.24 11.03
N GLY A 23 1.04 5.11 11.38
CA GLY A 23 0.19 4.99 12.57
C GLY A 23 -0.09 3.55 12.99
N THR A 24 -0.82 3.35 14.08
CA THR A 24 -1.15 2.00 14.62
C THR A 24 -1.82 1.09 13.59
N ALA A 25 -2.66 1.68 12.74
CA ALA A 25 -3.37 1.01 11.66
C ALA A 25 -3.22 1.80 10.34
N GLU A 26 -2.09 2.45 10.13
CA GLU A 26 -1.84 3.28 8.94
C GLU A 26 -0.44 3.04 8.38
N ILE A 27 -0.37 2.85 7.06
CA ILE A 27 0.88 2.69 6.33
C ILE A 27 0.92 3.65 5.14
N ASP A 28 2.12 4.14 4.86
CA ASP A 28 2.45 4.93 3.69
C ASP A 28 3.27 4.05 2.75
N ILE A 29 2.77 3.86 1.54
CA ILE A 29 3.45 3.12 0.47
C ILE A 29 3.96 4.13 -0.53
N GLN A 30 5.29 4.25 -0.65
CA GLN A 30 5.92 5.04 -1.68
C GLN A 30 6.13 4.19 -2.93
N ILE A 31 5.61 4.67 -4.06
CA ILE A 31 5.76 4.01 -5.35
C ILE A 31 6.93 4.60 -6.15
N THR A 32 7.53 3.78 -7.01
CA THR A 32 8.61 4.19 -7.90
C THR A 32 8.11 5.15 -8.99
N GLU A 33 8.99 5.99 -9.56
CA GLU A 33 8.64 6.97 -10.60
C GLU A 33 7.96 6.34 -11.83
N ASN A 34 8.30 5.09 -12.15
CA ASN A 34 7.74 4.36 -13.30
C ASN A 34 6.38 3.71 -13.01
N THR A 35 5.89 3.81 -11.78
CA THR A 35 4.63 3.19 -11.37
C THR A 35 3.47 4.16 -11.56
N GLN A 36 2.46 3.73 -12.32
CA GLN A 36 1.22 4.49 -12.43
C GLN A 36 0.37 4.30 -11.16
N ALA A 37 0.29 5.36 -10.35
CA ALA A 37 -0.43 5.35 -9.07
C ALA A 37 -1.84 4.76 -9.16
N ASN A 38 -2.67 5.24 -10.09
CA ASN A 38 -4.06 4.79 -10.22
C ASN A 38 -4.16 3.27 -10.50
N ARG A 39 -3.30 2.74 -11.37
CA ARG A 39 -3.27 1.29 -11.66
C ARG A 39 -2.76 0.49 -10.46
N PHE A 40 -1.76 1.00 -9.77
CA PHE A 40 -1.24 0.39 -8.55
C PHE A 40 -2.31 0.32 -7.47
N VAL A 41 -3.00 1.43 -7.20
CA VAL A 41 -4.10 1.50 -6.21
C VAL A 41 -5.19 0.49 -6.54
N GLN A 42 -5.68 0.47 -7.78
CA GLN A 42 -6.73 -0.46 -8.19
C GLN A 42 -6.28 -1.93 -8.03
N ASN A 43 -5.07 -2.26 -8.47
CA ASN A 43 -4.54 -3.62 -8.30
C ASN A 43 -4.39 -3.99 -6.82
N LEU A 44 -3.89 -3.06 -6.01
CA LEU A 44 -3.72 -3.27 -4.58
C LEU A 44 -5.08 -3.49 -3.90
N GLN A 45 -6.09 -2.68 -4.20
CA GLN A 45 -7.45 -2.84 -3.67
C GLN A 45 -8.07 -4.18 -4.09
N ASN A 46 -7.99 -4.53 -5.37
CA ASN A 46 -8.55 -5.78 -5.91
C ASN A 46 -7.95 -7.03 -5.26
N HIS A 47 -6.68 -6.97 -4.90
CA HIS A 47 -5.97 -8.08 -4.28
C HIS A 47 -5.82 -7.93 -2.77
N PHE A 48 -6.35 -6.87 -2.15
CA PHE A 48 -6.06 -6.57 -0.76
C PHE A 48 -6.57 -7.67 0.18
N VAL A 49 -7.75 -8.20 -0.13
CA VAL A 49 -8.38 -9.32 0.61
C VAL A 49 -7.57 -10.62 0.56
N GLU A 50 -6.69 -10.77 -0.43
CA GLU A 50 -5.78 -11.92 -0.54
C GLU A 50 -4.45 -11.68 0.20
N LEU A 51 -4.15 -10.41 0.51
CA LEU A 51 -2.87 -9.99 1.10
C LEU A 51 -2.96 -9.73 2.60
N ALA A 52 -4.17 -9.49 3.10
CA ALA A 52 -4.45 -9.18 4.49
C ALA A 52 -5.55 -10.09 5.02
N ASP A 53 -5.43 -10.53 6.28
CA ASP A 53 -6.50 -11.26 6.96
C ASP A 53 -7.79 -10.42 6.96
N GLU A 54 -8.96 -11.06 6.92
CA GLU A 54 -10.28 -10.39 6.88
C GLU A 54 -10.50 -9.38 8.03
N LEU A 55 -9.80 -9.58 9.15
CA LEU A 55 -9.87 -8.72 10.34
C LEU A 55 -8.84 -7.57 10.31
N THR A 56 -8.01 -7.50 9.29
CA THR A 56 -6.98 -6.47 9.17
C THR A 56 -7.65 -5.15 8.82
N ILE A 57 -7.73 -4.25 9.80
CA ILE A 57 -8.12 -2.86 9.59
C ILE A 57 -6.85 -2.04 9.40
N VAL A 58 -6.63 -1.54 8.19
CA VAL A 58 -5.50 -0.67 7.88
C VAL A 58 -5.91 0.39 6.86
N LYS A 59 -5.44 1.61 7.07
CA LYS A 59 -5.46 2.69 6.11
C LYS A 59 -4.13 2.71 5.36
N ILE A 60 -4.21 2.76 4.04
CA ILE A 60 -3.07 2.74 3.15
C ILE A 60 -3.06 4.07 2.40
N ASN A 61 -2.00 4.86 2.60
CA ASN A 61 -1.72 6.04 1.81
C ASN A 61 -0.74 5.68 0.70
N ILE A 62 -1.02 6.12 -0.53
CA ILE A 62 -0.12 5.98 -1.66
C ILE A 62 0.59 7.30 -1.87
N ILE A 63 1.92 7.25 -1.82
CA ILE A 63 2.83 8.37 -1.96
C ILE A 63 3.59 8.20 -3.27
N ASP A 64 3.63 9.23 -4.12
CA ASP A 64 4.45 9.21 -5.33
C ASP A 64 5.95 9.30 -5.00
N ALA A 65 6.80 9.14 -6.03
CA ALA A 65 8.24 9.24 -5.87
C ALA A 65 8.71 10.63 -5.36
N ASN A 66 7.89 11.67 -5.51
CA ASN A 66 8.18 13.03 -5.05
C ASN A 66 7.75 13.27 -3.59
N GLY A 67 7.18 12.27 -2.92
CA GLY A 67 6.67 12.39 -1.55
C GLY A 67 5.25 12.96 -1.46
N ASN A 68 4.54 13.13 -2.57
CA ASN A 68 3.16 13.61 -2.55
C ASN A 68 2.20 12.46 -2.35
N LYS A 69 1.25 12.64 -1.42
CA LYS A 69 0.12 11.72 -1.31
C LYS A 69 -0.77 11.85 -2.54
N VAL A 70 -0.90 10.77 -3.30
CA VAL A 70 -1.71 10.70 -4.53
C VAL A 70 -3.03 9.97 -4.34
N ASP A 71 -3.11 9.05 -3.38
CA ASP A 71 -4.33 8.30 -3.07
C ASP A 71 -4.33 7.78 -1.62
N SER A 72 -5.47 7.32 -1.14
CA SER A 72 -5.56 6.48 0.06
C SER A 72 -6.86 5.68 0.12
N PHE A 73 -6.79 4.48 0.69
CA PHE A 73 -7.98 3.67 0.98
C PHE A 73 -7.84 2.95 2.33
N ALA A 74 -8.96 2.50 2.89
CA ALA A 74 -9.00 1.67 4.09
C ALA A 74 -9.52 0.28 3.73
N SER A 75 -8.98 -0.75 4.37
CA SER A 75 -9.28 -2.15 4.05
C SER A 75 -10.67 -2.64 4.45
N ASN A 76 -11.47 -1.84 5.17
CA ASN A 76 -12.81 -2.25 5.59
C ASN A 76 -13.69 -1.05 5.98
N GLN A 77 -14.27 -0.39 4.98
CA GLN A 77 -15.47 0.46 5.08
C GLN A 77 -16.36 0.17 3.87
#